data_AF-A0A1S6XNF1-F1
#
_entry.id   AF-A0A1S6XNF1-F1
#
_cell.length_a   1.000
_cell.length_b   1.000
_cell.length_c   1.000
_cell.angle_alpha   90.00
_cell.angle_beta   90.00
_cell.angle_gamma   90.00
#
_symmetry.space_group_name_H-M   'P 1'
#
loop_
_entity.id
_entity.type
_entity.pdbx_description
1 polymer ?
#
loop_
_entity_poly.entity_id
_entity_poly.type
_entity_poly.pdbx_seq_one_letter_code
_entity_poly.pdbx_strand_id
1 'polypeptide(L)'
;MKKREVKIVLMSTLSVCFILTGCRVPAPTYGTDKAVSLQFVDDIVSLVPSSSTDNNQPVMKQRPELVYPGPDSRAVLPPPQADSVGGSPQVNVKKRRKKYLFRRQAAGEGNVNYQRDLSEPPLIYRQPAKTAPVGQKGYDESVKERKRKRAARQAKSGDKKSLWPF
;
A
#
# COMPACT_ATOMS: atom_id res chain seq x y z
N MET A 1 18.38 49.98 8.30
CA MET A 1 17.18 49.16 8.63
C MET A 1 17.18 48.88 10.12
N LYS A 2 16.05 49.07 10.80
CA LYS A 2 15.96 49.12 12.27
C LYS A 2 16.30 47.73 12.84
N LYS A 3 17.20 47.63 13.82
CA LYS A 3 17.73 46.36 14.38
C LYS A 3 16.65 45.32 14.76
N ARG A 4 15.44 45.78 15.06
CA ARG A 4 14.25 44.95 15.31
C ARG A 4 13.74 44.20 14.08
N GLU A 5 13.75 44.82 12.91
CA GLU A 5 13.29 44.23 11.64
C GLU A 5 14.20 43.06 11.24
N VAL A 6 15.53 43.23 11.40
CA VAL A 6 16.51 42.19 11.09
C VAL A 6 16.35 40.97 12.00
N LYS A 7 16.07 41.17 13.30
CA LYS A 7 15.80 40.07 14.24
C LYS A 7 14.51 39.33 13.90
N ILE A 8 13.45 40.04 13.50
CA ILE A 8 12.17 39.42 13.13
C ILE A 8 12.33 38.56 11.87
N VAL A 9 13.04 39.07 10.85
CA VAL A 9 13.30 38.30 9.62
C VAL A 9 14.13 37.05 9.91
N LEU A 10 15.17 37.16 10.74
CA LEU A 10 16.04 36.03 11.08
C LEU A 10 15.32 34.95 11.92
N MET A 11 14.44 35.35 12.84
CA MET A 11 13.64 34.39 13.62
C MET A 11 12.57 33.71 12.76
N SER A 12 11.97 34.44 11.82
CA SER A 12 11.00 33.91 10.85
C SER A 12 11.62 32.82 9.97
N THR A 13 12.79 33.09 9.39
CA THR A 13 13.45 32.11 8.51
C THR A 13 13.88 30.86 9.27
N LEU A 14 14.39 30.99 10.50
CA LEU A 14 14.69 29.85 11.36
C LEU A 14 13.44 29.02 11.70
N SER A 15 12.33 29.68 12.04
CA SER A 15 11.06 29.00 12.35
C SER A 15 10.53 28.18 11.16
N VAL A 16 10.57 28.74 9.94
CA VAL A 16 10.17 28.03 8.71
C VAL A 16 11.07 26.82 8.45
N CYS A 17 12.38 26.94 8.67
CA CYS A 17 13.31 25.80 8.56
C CYS A 17 13.00 24.67 9.56
N PHE A 18 12.57 25.01 10.79
CA PHE A 18 12.18 24.00 11.78
C PHE A 18 10.87 23.28 11.42
N ILE A 19 9.90 23.98 10.84
CA ILE A 19 8.63 23.37 10.38
C ILE A 19 8.88 22.42 9.20
N LEU A 20 9.73 22.81 8.24
CA LEU A 20 10.06 21.98 7.08
C LEU A 20 10.89 20.73 7.44
N THR A 21 11.72 20.81 8.48
CA THR A 21 12.51 19.66 8.97
C THR A 21 11.75 18.78 9.97
N GLY A 22 10.58 19.21 10.43
CA GLY A 22 9.74 18.52 11.42
C GLY A 22 9.02 17.27 10.92
N CYS A 23 8.93 17.03 9.62
CA CYS A 23 8.36 15.79 9.07
C CYS A 23 9.38 14.64 8.95
N ARG A 24 10.29 14.50 9.92
CA ARG A 24 11.14 13.30 10.05
C ARG A 24 10.30 12.13 10.59
N VAL A 25 9.45 11.57 9.74
CA VAL A 25 8.95 10.21 9.94
C VAL A 25 10.15 9.30 9.72
N PRO A 26 10.70 8.63 10.75
CA PRO A 26 11.72 7.61 10.52
C PRO A 26 11.10 6.58 9.58
N ALA A 27 11.69 6.42 8.40
CA ALA A 27 11.23 5.41 7.44
C ALA A 27 11.17 4.05 8.15
N PRO A 28 10.18 3.19 7.85
CA PRO A 28 10.02 1.93 8.54
C PRO A 28 11.29 1.09 8.41
N THR A 29 11.91 0.73 9.53
CA THR A 29 13.03 -0.21 9.59
C THR A 29 12.44 -1.60 9.77
N TYR A 30 12.42 -2.41 8.70
CA TYR A 30 11.88 -3.78 8.76
C TYR A 30 12.91 -4.73 9.38
N GLY A 31 13.25 -4.51 10.65
CA GLY A 31 14.15 -5.38 11.42
C GLY A 31 15.63 -5.27 11.07
N THR A 32 16.04 -4.21 10.37
CA THR A 32 17.44 -3.86 10.07
C THR A 32 17.76 -2.49 10.66
N ASP A 33 19.02 -2.24 11.03
CA ASP A 33 19.45 -0.95 11.62
C ASP A 33 19.46 0.22 10.61
N LYS A 34 18.93 0.01 9.39
CA LYS A 34 18.90 0.99 8.30
C LYS A 34 17.46 1.25 7.85
N ALA A 35 17.16 2.52 7.59
CA ALA A 35 15.95 2.91 6.88
C ALA A 35 15.89 2.21 5.51
N VAL A 36 14.71 1.73 5.10
CA VAL A 36 14.49 1.06 3.80
C VAL A 36 15.05 1.87 2.62
N SER A 37 14.92 3.19 2.65
CA SER A 37 15.44 4.07 1.61
C SER A 37 16.97 4.13 1.58
N LEU A 38 17.65 4.00 2.73
CA LEU A 38 19.11 3.97 2.79
C LEU A 38 19.66 2.64 2.30
N GLN A 39 19.02 1.52 2.67
CA GLN A 39 19.40 0.20 2.15
C GLN A 39 19.29 0.15 0.63
N PHE A 40 18.19 0.69 0.07
CA PHE A 40 17.99 0.74 -1.38
C PHE A 40 19.05 1.57 -2.11
N VAL A 41 19.44 2.72 -1.56
CA VAL A 41 20.48 3.57 -2.18
C VAL A 41 21.86 2.90 -2.07
N ASP A 42 22.21 2.30 -0.93
CA ASP A 42 23.45 1.54 -0.76
C ASP A 42 23.54 0.37 -1.77
N ASP A 43 22.43 -0.34 -1.99
CA ASP A 43 22.35 -1.46 -2.94
C ASP A 43 22.49 -1.00 -4.41
N ILE A 44 22.03 0.21 -4.76
CA ILE A 44 22.22 0.76 -6.11
C ILE A 44 23.63 1.29 -6.32
N VAL A 45 24.19 1.99 -5.32
CA VAL A 45 25.53 2.56 -5.40
C VAL A 45 26.59 1.46 -5.48
N SER A 46 26.37 0.33 -4.81
CA SER A 46 27.23 -0.85 -4.91
C SER A 46 27.09 -1.61 -6.24
N LEU A 47 26.02 -1.41 -7.00
CA LEU A 47 25.84 -1.99 -8.35
C LEU A 47 26.61 -1.19 -9.43
N VAL A 48 26.89 0.09 -9.18
CA VAL A 48 27.69 0.90 -10.11
C VAL A 48 29.17 0.52 -9.94
N PRO A 49 29.86 0.07 -11.00
CA PRO A 49 31.27 -0.21 -10.93
C PRO A 49 32.04 1.11 -10.81
N SER A 50 32.33 1.51 -9.57
CA SER A 50 33.28 2.59 -9.26
C SER A 50 34.69 2.07 -9.51
N SER A 51 35.36 2.59 -10.53
CA SER A 51 36.76 2.31 -10.85
C SER A 51 37.74 3.05 -9.93
N SER A 52 37.43 3.15 -8.63
CA SER A 52 38.34 3.64 -7.61
C SER A 52 39.20 2.48 -7.12
N THR A 53 40.52 2.61 -7.26
CA THR A 53 41.53 1.78 -6.56
C THR A 53 41.43 2.02 -5.06
N ASP A 54 40.38 1.50 -4.44
CA ASP A 54 40.32 1.25 -3.01
C ASP A 54 40.38 -0.28 -2.87
N ASN A 55 41.36 -0.78 -2.13
CA ASN A 55 41.65 -2.22 -2.01
C ASN A 55 40.59 -2.99 -1.19
N ASN A 56 39.34 -2.52 -1.22
CA ASN A 56 38.17 -3.20 -0.68
C ASN A 56 37.56 -4.14 -1.73
N GLN A 57 38.41 -4.80 -2.52
CA GLN A 57 38.00 -6.00 -3.24
C GLN A 57 37.45 -6.96 -2.18
N PRO A 58 36.20 -7.43 -2.26
CA PRO A 58 35.72 -8.41 -1.32
C PRO A 58 36.67 -9.59 -1.40
N VAL A 59 37.46 -9.79 -0.35
CA VAL A 59 38.34 -10.95 -0.22
C VAL A 59 37.39 -12.13 -0.21
N MET A 60 37.22 -12.74 -1.38
CA MET A 60 36.56 -14.01 -1.55
C MET A 60 37.41 -15.00 -0.79
N LYS A 61 37.15 -15.13 0.52
CA LYS A 61 37.65 -16.24 1.31
C LYS A 61 37.25 -17.50 0.54
N GLN A 62 38.23 -18.30 0.14
CA GLN A 62 37.94 -19.59 -0.45
C GLN A 62 36.95 -20.29 0.46
N ARG A 63 35.84 -20.74 -0.13
CA ARG A 63 34.79 -21.45 0.63
C ARG A 63 35.48 -22.60 1.37
N PRO A 64 35.22 -22.77 2.67
CA PRO A 64 35.76 -23.91 3.40
C PRO A 64 35.40 -25.18 2.63
N GLU A 65 36.35 -26.10 2.56
CA GLU A 65 36.16 -27.37 1.87
C GLU A 65 34.90 -28.03 2.41
N LEU A 66 34.04 -28.46 1.49
CA LEU A 66 32.78 -29.09 1.81
C LEU A 66 33.08 -30.32 2.69
N VAL A 67 32.64 -30.28 3.95
CA VAL A 67 32.81 -31.39 4.87
C VAL A 67 31.98 -32.56 4.35
N TYR A 68 32.65 -33.50 3.68
CA TYR A 68 32.01 -34.72 3.24
C TYR A 68 31.77 -35.61 4.45
N PRO A 69 30.55 -36.12 4.67
CA PRO A 69 30.33 -37.20 5.62
C PRO A 69 31.23 -38.38 5.27
N GLY A 70 31.89 -38.95 6.29
CA GLY A 70 32.71 -40.15 6.15
C GLY A 70 31.92 -41.29 5.51
N PRO A 71 32.56 -42.25 4.84
CA PRO A 71 31.90 -43.27 4.01
C PRO A 71 30.79 -44.04 4.76
N ASP A 72 30.90 -44.19 6.08
CA ASP A 72 29.93 -44.89 6.93
C ASP A 72 28.64 -44.10 7.20
N SER A 73 28.59 -42.81 6.83
CA SER A 73 27.45 -41.90 7.07
C SER A 73 26.72 -41.49 5.78
N ARG A 74 27.06 -42.10 4.64
CA ARG A 74 26.53 -41.73 3.31
C ARG A 74 25.14 -42.30 2.95
N ALA A 75 24.49 -43.06 3.84
CA ALA A 75 23.41 -43.96 3.42
C ALA A 75 22.06 -43.81 4.13
N VAL A 76 21.76 -42.68 4.78
CA VAL A 76 20.37 -42.39 5.18
C VAL A 76 20.06 -40.92 4.91
N LEU A 77 19.65 -40.63 3.68
CA LEU A 77 18.95 -39.37 3.42
C LEU A 77 17.68 -39.37 4.28
N PRO A 78 17.38 -38.29 5.02
CA PRO A 78 16.06 -38.15 5.60
C PRO A 78 15.03 -38.28 4.46
N PRO A 79 13.89 -38.96 4.71
CA PRO A 79 12.88 -39.12 3.68
C PRO A 79 12.52 -37.74 3.09
N PRO A 80 12.28 -37.66 1.77
CA PRO A 80 11.93 -36.39 1.14
C PRO A 80 10.77 -35.76 1.92
N GLN A 81 10.92 -34.47 2.25
CA GLN A 81 9.84 -33.72 2.88
C GLN A 81 8.61 -33.89 2.00
N ALA A 82 7.55 -34.49 2.56
CA ALA A 82 6.31 -34.65 1.82
C ALA A 82 5.85 -33.27 1.36
N ASP A 83 5.60 -33.14 0.05
CA ASP A 83 5.06 -31.93 -0.54
C ASP A 83 3.81 -31.52 0.25
N SER A 84 3.95 -30.50 1.09
CA SER A 84 2.84 -29.86 1.79
C SER A 84 2.05 -28.96 0.81
N VAL A 85 1.91 -29.41 -0.44
CA VAL A 85 0.96 -28.87 -1.43
C VAL A 85 -0.47 -29.38 -1.14
N GLY A 86 -0.67 -30.12 -0.05
CA GLY A 86 -2.00 -30.48 0.46
C GLY A 86 -2.64 -29.46 1.43
N GLY A 87 -1.96 -28.37 1.78
CA GLY A 87 -2.35 -27.52 2.92
C GLY A 87 -2.59 -26.05 2.63
N SER A 88 -2.46 -25.60 1.38
CA SER A 88 -2.95 -24.27 1.01
C SER A 88 -4.48 -24.34 1.06
N PRO A 89 -5.18 -23.66 1.98
CA PRO A 89 -6.62 -23.53 1.83
C PRO A 89 -6.81 -22.95 0.42
N GLN A 90 -7.50 -23.70 -0.44
CA GLN A 90 -7.96 -23.24 -1.75
C GLN A 90 -8.95 -22.10 -1.47
N VAL A 91 -8.45 -20.95 -1.01
CA VAL A 91 -9.26 -19.82 -0.62
C VAL A 91 -9.70 -19.24 -1.93
N ASN A 92 -10.85 -19.72 -2.38
CA ASN A 92 -11.54 -19.34 -3.59
C ASN A 92 -11.24 -17.87 -3.90
N VAL A 93 -10.43 -17.63 -4.93
CA VAL A 93 -9.88 -16.31 -5.28
C VAL A 93 -11.01 -15.29 -5.47
N LYS A 94 -12.17 -15.75 -5.96
CA LYS A 94 -13.39 -14.95 -6.10
C LYS A 94 -13.95 -14.52 -4.74
N LYS A 95 -13.96 -15.40 -3.74
CA LYS A 95 -14.41 -15.09 -2.36
C LYS A 95 -13.47 -14.09 -1.69
N ARG A 96 -12.14 -14.23 -1.87
CA ARG A 96 -11.16 -13.24 -1.39
C ARG A 96 -11.36 -11.88 -2.03
N ARG A 97 -11.49 -11.84 -3.36
CA ARG A 97 -11.73 -10.60 -4.11
C ARG A 97 -13.01 -9.91 -3.65
N LYS A 98 -14.10 -10.65 -3.45
CA LYS A 98 -15.37 -10.11 -2.92
C LYS A 98 -15.19 -9.53 -1.52
N LYS A 99 -14.50 -10.24 -0.62
CA LYS A 99 -14.21 -9.78 0.75
C LYS A 99 -13.33 -8.52 0.77
N TYR A 100 -12.33 -8.46 -0.09
CA TYR A 100 -11.45 -7.30 -0.26
C TYR A 100 -12.22 -6.07 -0.75
N LEU A 101 -13.05 -6.23 -1.81
CA LEU A 101 -13.88 -5.14 -2.34
C LEU A 101 -14.86 -4.61 -1.28
N PHE A 102 -15.52 -5.51 -0.54
CA PHE A 102 -16.43 -5.13 0.55
C PHE A 102 -15.69 -4.34 1.65
N ARG A 103 -14.52 -4.81 2.09
CA ARG A 103 -13.70 -4.09 3.08
C ARG A 103 -13.26 -2.72 2.58
N ARG A 104 -12.88 -2.60 1.30
CA ARG A 104 -12.49 -1.33 0.68
C ARG A 104 -13.67 -0.35 0.60
N GLN A 105 -14.88 -0.84 0.34
CA GLN A 105 -16.10 -0.02 0.36
C GLN A 105 -16.41 0.49 1.78
N ALA A 106 -16.33 -0.38 2.79
CA ALA A 106 -16.56 0.00 4.19
C ALA A 106 -15.47 0.95 4.74
N ALA A 107 -14.22 0.80 4.32
CA ALA A 107 -13.12 1.68 4.78
C ALA A 107 -13.19 3.10 4.22
N GLY A 108 -13.95 3.33 3.14
CA GLY A 108 -14.20 4.68 2.61
C GLY A 108 -15.18 5.50 3.45
N GLU A 109 -15.78 4.90 4.47
CA GLU A 109 -16.65 5.55 5.44
C GLU A 109 -15.77 6.17 6.52
N GLY A 110 -15.27 7.37 6.25
CA GLY A 110 -14.54 8.17 7.23
C GLY A 110 -15.38 8.33 8.50
N ASN A 111 -14.76 8.18 9.66
CA ASN A 111 -15.43 8.26 10.94
C ASN A 111 -15.85 9.71 11.23
N VAL A 112 -17.04 10.08 10.76
CA VAL A 112 -17.65 11.43 10.86
C VAL A 112 -17.91 11.88 12.29
N ASN A 113 -17.75 10.99 13.27
CA ASN A 113 -18.12 11.24 14.67
C ASN A 113 -16.98 11.79 15.53
N TYR A 114 -15.80 12.05 14.97
CA TYR A 114 -14.67 12.57 15.74
C TYR A 114 -14.10 13.83 15.10
N GLN A 115 -13.83 14.82 15.94
CA GLN A 115 -13.04 15.98 15.56
C GLN A 115 -11.60 15.51 15.30
N ARG A 116 -11.04 15.84 14.13
CA ARG A 116 -9.65 15.50 13.76
C ARG A 116 -8.71 16.66 14.07
N ASP A 117 -9.15 17.88 13.79
CA ASP A 117 -8.34 19.09 13.99
C ASP A 117 -9.07 20.15 14.82
N LEU A 118 -8.32 21.05 15.47
CA LEU A 118 -8.87 22.16 16.26
C LEU A 118 -9.54 23.24 15.41
N SER A 119 -9.26 23.29 14.11
CA SER A 119 -9.89 24.19 13.15
C SER A 119 -11.25 23.68 12.66
N GLU A 120 -11.61 22.44 12.99
CA GLU A 120 -12.88 21.85 12.56
C GLU A 120 -14.04 22.30 13.47
N PRO A 121 -15.21 22.67 12.90
CA PRO A 121 -16.37 23.03 13.70
C PRO A 121 -16.88 21.83 14.51
N PRO A 122 -17.41 22.06 15.73
CA PRO A 122 -17.84 20.98 16.61
C PRO A 122 -18.99 20.18 16.00
N LEU A 123 -19.15 18.92 16.44
CA LEU A 123 -20.11 17.95 15.87
C LEU A 123 -21.55 18.48 15.74
N ILE A 124 -21.96 19.37 16.66
CA ILE A 124 -23.30 19.96 16.67
C ILE A 124 -23.60 20.67 15.34
N TYR A 125 -22.60 21.31 14.72
CA TYR A 125 -22.77 22.02 13.46
C TYR A 125 -22.52 21.16 12.21
N ARG A 126 -22.04 19.93 12.37
CA ARG A 126 -21.84 18.97 11.26
C ARG A 126 -23.09 18.13 10.97
N GLN A 127 -24.16 18.28 11.76
CA GLN A 127 -25.36 17.47 11.60
C GLN A 127 -26.10 17.84 10.31
N PRO A 128 -26.38 16.86 9.44
CA PRO A 128 -27.28 17.09 8.32
C PRO A 128 -28.68 17.42 8.84
N ALA A 129 -29.48 18.12 8.04
CA ALA A 129 -30.86 18.43 8.40
C ALA A 129 -31.64 17.15 8.74
N LYS A 130 -32.59 17.23 9.68
CA LYS A 130 -33.39 16.06 10.15
C LYS A 130 -34.11 15.30 9.03
N THR A 131 -34.39 15.97 7.92
CA THR A 131 -35.09 15.45 6.74
C THR A 131 -34.14 14.99 5.63
N ALA A 132 -32.82 15.17 5.77
CA ALA A 132 -31.85 14.80 4.75
C ALA A 132 -31.60 13.28 4.76
N PRO A 133 -31.56 12.62 3.59
CA PRO A 133 -31.25 11.19 3.51
C PRO A 133 -29.76 10.95 3.83
N VAL A 134 -29.47 10.38 5.00
CA VAL A 134 -28.11 10.04 5.44
C VAL A 134 -27.81 8.57 5.13
N GLY A 135 -26.58 8.28 4.68
CA GLY A 135 -26.11 6.90 4.45
C GLY A 135 -26.51 6.26 3.10
N GLN A 136 -27.32 6.94 2.28
CA GLN A 136 -27.66 6.46 0.94
C GLN A 136 -26.62 6.90 -0.08
N LYS A 137 -25.59 6.08 -0.30
CA LYS A 137 -24.58 6.36 -1.33
C LYS A 137 -25.21 6.22 -2.73
N GLY A 138 -25.15 7.28 -3.52
CA GLY A 138 -25.58 7.26 -4.92
C GLY A 138 -24.80 6.23 -5.75
N TYR A 139 -25.42 5.74 -6.83
CA TYR A 139 -24.72 4.88 -7.78
C TYR A 139 -23.67 5.67 -8.57
N ASP A 140 -22.50 5.05 -8.74
CA ASP A 140 -21.43 5.57 -9.59
C ASP A 140 -21.90 5.76 -11.04
N GLU A 141 -21.38 6.77 -11.73
CA GLU A 141 -21.83 7.16 -13.07
C GLU A 141 -21.65 6.03 -14.07
N SER A 142 -20.51 5.32 -13.96
CA SER A 142 -20.20 4.12 -14.75
C SER A 142 -21.28 3.03 -14.61
N VAL A 143 -21.83 2.85 -13.41
CA VAL A 143 -22.88 1.87 -13.12
C VAL A 143 -24.21 2.32 -13.71
N LYS A 144 -24.55 3.61 -13.61
CA LYS A 144 -25.74 4.19 -14.24
C LYS A 144 -25.69 4.06 -15.76
N GLU A 145 -24.55 4.36 -16.36
CA GLU A 145 -24.34 4.22 -17.80
C GLU A 145 -24.45 2.75 -18.24
N ARG A 146 -23.85 1.82 -17.51
CA ARG A 146 -23.95 0.38 -17.79
C ARG A 146 -25.39 -0.13 -17.69
N LYS A 147 -26.17 0.33 -16.69
CA LYS A 147 -27.61 0.05 -16.58
C LYS A 147 -28.36 0.61 -17.79
N ARG A 148 -28.12 1.87 -18.18
CA ARG A 148 -28.73 2.51 -19.35
C ARG A 148 -28.44 1.74 -20.63
N LYS A 149 -27.17 1.37 -20.87
CA LYS A 149 -26.73 0.55 -22.01
C LYS A 149 -27.38 -0.84 -22.00
N ARG A 150 -27.49 -1.49 -20.84
CA ARG A 150 -28.17 -2.80 -20.71
C ARG A 150 -29.68 -2.69 -20.99
N ALA A 151 -30.35 -1.69 -20.45
CA ALA A 151 -31.77 -1.42 -20.70
C ALA A 151 -32.04 -1.17 -22.19
N ALA A 152 -31.21 -0.35 -22.85
CA ALA A 152 -31.31 -0.10 -24.29
C ALA A 152 -31.11 -1.37 -25.13
N ARG A 153 -30.16 -2.24 -24.74
CA ARG A 153 -29.96 -3.55 -25.40
C ARG A 153 -31.13 -4.50 -25.16
N GLN A 154 -31.72 -4.49 -23.97
CA GLN A 154 -32.89 -5.30 -23.63
C GLN A 154 -34.13 -4.83 -24.39
N ALA A 155 -34.40 -3.53 -24.48
CA ALA A 155 -35.48 -2.97 -25.28
C ALA A 155 -35.37 -3.41 -26.76
N LYS A 156 -34.18 -3.19 -27.36
CA LYS A 156 -33.89 -3.66 -28.73
C LYS A 156 -33.93 -5.19 -28.89
N SER A 157 -33.88 -5.96 -27.79
CA SER A 157 -33.93 -7.42 -27.80
C SER A 157 -35.33 -7.97 -27.56
N GLY A 158 -36.16 -7.25 -26.78
CA GLY A 158 -37.58 -7.54 -26.59
C GLY A 158 -38.35 -7.40 -27.89
N ASP A 159 -38.13 -6.33 -28.65
CA ASP A 159 -38.84 -6.06 -29.91
C ASP A 159 -38.61 -7.12 -30.98
N LYS A 160 -37.44 -7.78 -30.98
CA LYS A 160 -37.14 -8.88 -31.91
C LYS A 160 -37.58 -10.26 -31.41
N LYS A 161 -37.89 -10.39 -30.12
CA LYS A 161 -38.44 -11.62 -29.52
C LYS A 161 -39.97 -11.64 -29.54
N SER A 162 -40.62 -10.48 -29.59
CA SER A 162 -42.08 -10.36 -29.77
C SER A 162 -42.52 -10.48 -31.24
N LEU A 163 -41.58 -10.45 -32.18
CA LEU A 163 -41.84 -10.49 -33.64
C LEU A 163 -41.91 -11.91 -34.22
N TRP A 164 -41.71 -12.95 -33.40
CA TRP A 164 -41.87 -14.35 -33.80
C TRP A 164 -43.03 -14.99 -33.01
N PRO A 165 -44.20 -15.21 -33.62
CA PRO A 165 -45.40 -15.71 -32.94
C PRO A 165 -45.56 -17.23 -33.16
N PHE A 166 -44.67 -18.03 -32.57
CA PHE A 166 -44.83 -19.49 -32.49
C PHE A 166 -44.02 -20.09 -31.35
#